data_AF-A0AAW5JLQ4-F1
#
_entry.id   AF-A0AAW5JLQ4-F1
#
_cell.length_a   1.000
_cell.length_b   1.000
_cell.length_c   1.000
_cell.angle_alpha   90.00
_cell.angle_beta   90.00
_cell.angle_gamma   90.00
#
_symmetry.space_group_name_H-M   'P 1'
#
loop_
_entity.id
_entity.type
_entity.pdbx_description
1 polymer ?
#
loop_
_entity_poly.entity_id
_entity_poly.type
_entity_poly.pdbx_seq_one_letter_code
_entity_poly.pdbx_strand_id
1 'polypeptide(L)'
;MNEWDRLHRQAQRYNEAYPPGTRIMLLGMGNDPNPVESGTRGTVRDVDDIGTLHCDFDNGRSLGVVPGEDSFRKLTDDELAEEQAEDMTEDESGPVMGM
;
A
#
# COMPACT_ATOMS: atom_id res chain seq x y z
N MET A 1 3.07 -15.66 29.65
CA MET A 1 2.94 -14.46 28.79
C MET A 1 2.16 -14.93 27.57
N ASN A 2 0.90 -14.54 27.45
CA ASN A 2 0.00 -15.07 26.43
C ASN A 2 0.39 -14.50 25.06
N GLU A 3 0.35 -15.35 24.04
CA GLU A 3 0.59 -15.00 22.64
C GLU A 3 -0.31 -13.82 22.20
N TRP A 4 -1.53 -13.78 22.73
CA TRP A 4 -2.48 -12.69 22.59
C TRP A 4 -1.97 -11.31 23.02
N ASP A 5 -1.25 -11.19 24.14
CA ASP A 5 -0.77 -9.87 24.63
C ASP A 5 0.35 -9.31 23.76
N ARG A 6 1.21 -10.21 23.24
CA ARG A 6 2.26 -9.83 22.29
C ARG A 6 1.69 -9.33 20.98
N LEU A 7 0.69 -10.03 20.45
CA LEU A 7 0.03 -9.65 19.20
C LEU A 7 -0.67 -8.30 19.33
N HIS A 8 -1.41 -8.05 20.40
CA HIS A 8 -2.06 -6.75 20.64
C HIS A 8 -1.05 -5.60 20.81
N ARG A 9 0.06 -5.82 21.52
CA ARG A 9 1.09 -4.78 21.67
C ARG A 9 1.80 -4.50 20.35
N GLN A 10 1.96 -5.52 19.52
CA GLN A 10 2.52 -5.39 18.17
C GLN A 10 1.55 -4.63 17.25
N ALA A 11 0.27 -4.97 17.29
CA ALA A 11 -0.81 -4.30 16.56
C ALA A 11 -0.85 -2.80 16.83
N GLN A 12 -0.80 -2.42 18.10
CA GLN A 12 -0.82 -1.02 18.52
C GLN A 12 0.39 -0.25 17.97
N ARG A 13 1.57 -0.87 17.95
CA ARG A 13 2.76 -0.27 17.31
C ARG A 13 2.60 -0.08 15.81
N TYR A 14 1.92 -1.01 15.14
CA TYR A 14 1.65 -0.87 13.70
C TYR A 14 0.62 0.23 13.42
N ASN A 15 -0.40 0.37 14.26
CA ASN A 15 -1.35 1.48 14.18
C ASN A 15 -0.62 2.84 14.30
N GLU A 16 0.33 2.97 15.23
CA GLU A 16 1.16 4.18 15.37
C GLU A 16 2.16 4.39 14.21
N ALA A 17 2.71 3.31 13.65
CA ALA A 17 3.71 3.38 12.58
C ALA A 17 3.11 3.59 11.18
N TYR A 18 1.87 3.16 10.97
CA TYR A 18 1.14 3.24 9.70
C TYR A 18 -0.18 3.96 9.90
N PRO A 19 -0.16 5.30 10.05
CA PRO A 19 -1.38 6.07 10.20
C PRO A 19 -2.27 5.98 8.95
N PRO A 20 -3.58 6.23 9.10
CA PRO A 20 -4.50 6.31 7.98
C PRO A 20 -4.03 7.37 6.97
N GLY A 21 -4.08 7.02 5.68
CA GLY A 21 -3.51 7.80 4.58
C GLY A 21 -2.11 7.38 4.15
N THR A 22 -1.46 6.44 4.86
CA THR A 22 -0.15 5.92 4.44
C THR A 22 -0.29 5.10 3.17
N ARG A 23 0.51 5.41 2.13
CA ARG A 23 0.53 4.64 0.91
C ARG A 23 1.48 3.45 1.03
N ILE A 24 1.01 2.28 0.65
CA ILE A 24 1.76 1.02 0.68
C ILE A 24 1.68 0.32 -0.68
N MET A 25 2.63 -0.55 -0.95
CA MET A 25 2.62 -1.42 -2.12
C MET A 25 2.73 -2.86 -1.63
N LEU A 26 1.76 -3.67 -2.03
CA LEU A 26 1.77 -5.09 -1.78
C LEU A 26 2.81 -5.72 -2.70
N LEU A 27 3.78 -6.42 -2.13
CA LEU A 27 4.81 -7.14 -2.89
C LEU A 27 4.39 -8.59 -3.14
N GLY A 28 3.53 -9.13 -2.29
CA GLY A 28 2.99 -10.47 -2.46
C GLY A 28 2.03 -10.79 -1.34
N MET A 29 0.91 -11.40 -1.72
CA MET A 29 -0.03 -12.02 -0.80
C MET A 29 0.40 -13.46 -0.52
N GLY A 30 0.22 -13.90 0.71
CA GLY A 30 0.55 -15.26 1.14
C GLY A 30 -0.38 -16.30 0.49
N ASN A 31 -1.29 -16.87 1.29
CA ASN A 31 -2.14 -18.00 0.86
C ASN A 31 -3.56 -17.55 0.47
N ASP A 32 -3.67 -16.39 -0.17
CA ASP A 32 -4.96 -15.83 -0.56
C ASP A 32 -5.50 -16.52 -1.82
N PRO A 33 -6.77 -16.95 -1.86
CA PRO A 33 -7.35 -17.62 -3.04
C PRO A 33 -7.50 -16.69 -4.25
N ASN A 34 -7.47 -15.38 -4.06
CA ASN A 34 -7.43 -14.37 -5.12
C ASN A 34 -6.34 -13.34 -4.80
N PRO A 35 -5.05 -13.70 -4.98
CA PRO A 35 -3.95 -12.83 -4.62
C PRO A 35 -4.03 -11.56 -5.47
N VAL A 36 -3.84 -10.42 -4.82
CA VAL A 36 -3.62 -9.16 -5.53
C VAL A 36 -2.23 -9.21 -6.17
N GLU A 37 -2.09 -8.67 -7.39
CA GLU A 37 -0.83 -8.68 -8.10
C GLU A 37 0.27 -7.98 -7.29
N SER A 38 1.44 -8.60 -7.25
CA SER A 38 2.65 -8.03 -6.69
C SER A 38 2.96 -6.71 -7.38
N GLY A 39 3.03 -5.65 -6.60
CA GLY A 39 3.23 -4.28 -7.03
C GLY A 39 1.99 -3.41 -7.03
N THR A 40 0.83 -3.96 -6.63
CA THR A 40 -0.38 -3.15 -6.46
C THR A 40 -0.21 -2.18 -5.29
N ARG A 41 -0.49 -0.92 -5.54
CA ARG A 41 -0.49 0.14 -4.52
C ARG A 41 -1.84 0.18 -3.82
N GLY A 42 -1.79 0.55 -2.55
CA GLY A 42 -2.96 0.77 -1.74
C GLY A 42 -2.71 1.82 -0.67
N THR A 43 -3.79 2.31 -0.11
CA THR A 43 -3.78 3.34 0.92
C THR A 43 -4.32 2.75 2.20
N VAL A 44 -3.56 2.84 3.29
CA VAL A 44 -4.00 2.42 4.63
C VAL A 44 -5.17 3.30 5.01
N ARG A 45 -6.31 2.69 5.31
CA ARG A 45 -7.51 3.36 5.77
C ARG A 45 -7.63 3.34 7.28
N ASP A 46 -7.38 2.18 7.89
CA ASP A 46 -7.47 1.96 9.32
C ASP A 46 -6.63 0.74 9.71
N VAL A 47 -6.32 0.57 11.00
CA VAL A 47 -5.63 -0.62 11.52
C VAL A 47 -6.49 -1.21 12.66
N ASP A 48 -6.85 -2.47 12.54
CA ASP A 48 -7.64 -3.20 13.54
C ASP A 48 -6.83 -3.49 14.82
N ASP A 49 -7.53 -3.72 15.94
CA ASP A 49 -6.93 -4.02 17.25
C ASP A 49 -6.07 -5.30 17.28
N ILE A 50 -6.22 -6.16 16.26
CA ILE A 50 -5.43 -7.39 16.05
C ILE A 50 -4.15 -7.17 15.22
N GLY A 51 -3.96 -5.97 14.66
CA GLY A 51 -2.75 -5.58 13.93
C GLY A 51 -2.83 -5.76 12.41
N THR A 52 -4.04 -5.97 11.90
CA THR A 52 -4.33 -6.00 10.46
C THR A 52 -4.50 -4.58 9.95
N LEU A 53 -3.76 -4.21 8.90
CA LEU A 53 -3.90 -2.92 8.24
C LEU A 53 -4.97 -3.03 7.15
N HIS A 54 -6.11 -2.39 7.34
CA HIS A 54 -7.11 -2.26 6.29
C HIS A 54 -6.64 -1.26 5.25
N CYS A 55 -6.37 -1.75 4.04
CA CYS A 55 -5.86 -0.96 2.94
C CYS A 55 -6.80 -1.02 1.74
N ASP A 56 -7.04 0.13 1.13
CA ASP A 56 -7.78 0.25 -0.13
C ASP A 56 -6.76 0.25 -1.29
N PHE A 57 -6.76 -0.81 -2.09
CA PHE A 57 -5.89 -0.95 -3.25
C PHE A 57 -6.45 -0.23 -4.48
N ASP A 58 -5.56 0.32 -5.30
CA ASP A 58 -5.91 1.04 -6.56
C ASP A 58 -6.64 0.13 -7.57
N ASN A 59 -6.51 -1.19 -7.44
CA ASN A 59 -7.30 -2.17 -8.21
C ASN A 59 -8.79 -2.23 -7.80
N GLY A 60 -9.26 -1.30 -6.96
CA GLY A 60 -10.64 -1.24 -6.47
C GLY A 60 -10.98 -2.30 -5.43
N ARG A 61 -9.96 -2.98 -4.87
CA ARG A 61 -10.14 -4.00 -3.83
C ARG A 61 -9.71 -3.44 -2.48
N SER A 62 -10.53 -3.62 -1.47
CA SER A 62 -10.17 -3.34 -0.07
C SER A 62 -9.74 -4.65 0.58
N LEU A 63 -8.52 -4.73 1.09
CA LEU A 63 -7.98 -5.94 1.71
C LEU A 63 -7.17 -5.61 2.97
N GLY A 64 -7.28 -6.49 3.97
CA GLY A 64 -6.50 -6.41 5.19
C GLY A 64 -5.12 -7.00 4.96
N VAL A 65 -4.08 -6.25 5.33
CA VAL A 65 -2.68 -6.64 5.20
C VAL A 65 -2.11 -6.92 6.58
N VAL A 66 -1.58 -8.12 6.80
CA VAL A 66 -1.05 -8.54 8.09
C VAL A 66 0.48 -8.49 8.09
N PRO A 67 1.11 -7.60 8.89
CA PRO A 67 2.56 -7.50 9.01
C PRO A 67 3.14 -8.77 9.64
N GLY A 68 3.83 -9.56 8.81
CA GLY A 68 4.43 -10.84 9.16
C GLY A 68 3.88 -12.02 8.37
N GLU A 69 2.69 -11.88 7.78
CA GLU A 69 2.09 -12.86 6.87
C GLU A 69 2.12 -12.35 5.42
N ASP A 70 1.74 -11.09 5.22
CA ASP A 70 1.80 -10.41 3.94
C ASP A 70 3.13 -9.70 3.72
N SER A 71 3.61 -9.75 2.47
CA SER A 71 4.78 -9.00 2.04
C SER A 71 4.33 -7.67 1.45
N PHE A 72 4.63 -6.57 2.16
CA PHE A 72 4.34 -5.21 1.70
C PHE A 72 5.45 -4.24 2.06
N ARG A 73 5.52 -3.13 1.31
CA ARG A 73 6.41 -2.00 1.60
C ARG A 73 5.61 -0.71 1.70
N LYS A 74 6.07 0.23 2.53
CA LYS A 74 5.59 1.61 2.49
C LYS A 74 6.13 2.31 1.26
N LEU A 75 5.28 2.99 0.50
CA LEU A 75 5.72 3.98 -0.47
C LEU A 75 5.94 5.29 0.26
N THR A 76 7.09 5.90 0.07
CA THR A 76 7.34 7.28 0.46
C THR A 76 6.64 8.21 -0.53
N ASP A 77 6.13 9.33 -0.03
CA ASP A 77 5.48 10.39 -0.82
C ASP A 77 6.36 10.84 -2.00
N ASP A 78 7.68 10.74 -1.83
CA ASP A 78 8.71 11.04 -2.83
C ASP A 78 8.61 10.17 -4.10
N GLU A 79 8.55 8.83 -3.96
CA GLU A 79 8.42 7.92 -5.12
C GLU A 79 7.05 8.07 -5.81
N LEU A 80 6.06 8.53 -5.05
CA LEU A 80 4.71 8.74 -5.52
C LEU A 80 4.55 10.03 -6.33
N ALA A 81 5.36 11.02 -5.98
CA ALA A 81 5.48 12.27 -6.72
C ALA A 81 6.30 12.08 -7.99
N GLU A 82 7.34 11.25 -7.96
CA GLU A 82 8.14 10.93 -9.16
C GLU A 82 7.28 10.27 -10.24
N GLU A 83 6.43 9.28 -9.91
CA GLU A 83 5.56 8.68 -10.93
C GLU A 83 4.49 9.62 -11.50
N GLN A 84 3.92 10.51 -10.69
CA GLN A 84 3.02 11.54 -11.21
C GLN A 84 3.75 12.57 -12.08
N ALA A 85 5.06 12.77 -11.85
CA ALA A 85 5.87 13.62 -12.71
C ALA A 85 6.23 12.92 -14.02
N GLU A 86 6.47 11.60 -14.02
CA GLU A 86 6.80 10.83 -15.21
C GLU A 86 5.59 10.69 -16.18
N ASP A 87 4.38 10.48 -15.66
CA ASP A 87 3.13 10.44 -16.46
C ASP A 87 2.78 11.81 -17.09
N MET A 88 3.31 12.92 -16.55
CA MET A 88 3.12 14.26 -17.10
C MET A 88 4.11 14.63 -18.23
N THR A 89 5.07 13.76 -18.58
CA THR A 89 6.07 14.07 -19.62
C THR A 89 5.72 13.58 -21.03
N GLU A 90 4.60 12.87 -21.20
CA GLU A 90 4.22 12.25 -22.48
C GLU A 90 3.11 13.01 -23.24
N ASP A 91 2.86 14.29 -22.94
CA ASP A 91 1.99 15.16 -23.76
C ASP A 91 2.63 16.51 -24.09
N GLU A 92 3.89 16.58 -24.53
CA GLU A 92 4.46 17.81 -25.14
C GLU A 92 5.63 17.50 -26.12
N SER A 93 5.46 16.59 -27.10
CA SER A 93 6.32 16.69 -28.31
C SER A 93 5.81 15.98 -29.57
N GLY A 94 5.18 16.78 -30.44
CA GLY A 94 5.09 16.52 -31.87
C GLY A 94 4.81 17.83 -32.60
N PRO A 95 5.82 18.52 -33.19
CA PRO A 95 5.68 19.86 -33.72
C PRO A 95 4.85 19.92 -35.01
N VAL A 96 4.14 21.04 -35.16
CA VAL A 96 3.47 21.54 -36.37
C VAL A 96 4.19 21.16 -37.69
N MET A 97 3.54 20.34 -38.53
CA MET A 97 3.68 20.43 -40.00
C MET A 97 2.54 21.35 -40.43
N GLY A 98 2.77 22.60 -40.81
CA GLY A 98 3.54 23.00 -41.99
C GLY A 98 2.53 23.28 -43.10
N MET A 99 2.48 24.54 -43.56
CA MET A 99 1.55 25.12 -44.56
C MET A 99 0.98 24.19 -45.63
#